data_AF-A0AB74CMZ6-F1
#
_entry.id   AF-A0AB74CMZ6-F1
#
_cell.length_a   1.000
_cell.length_b   1.000
_cell.length_c   1.000
_cell.angle_alpha   90.00
_cell.angle_beta   90.00
_cell.angle_gamma   90.00
#
_symmetry.space_group_name_H-M   'P 1'
#
loop_
_entity.id
_entity.type
_entity.pdbx_description
1 polymer ?
#
loop_
_entity_poly.entity_id
_entity_poly.type
_entity_poly.pdbx_seq_one_letter_code
_entity_poly.pdbx_strand_id
1 'polypeptide(L)'
;MIDFIFGISHAHTWHTINLQQHPHHYPPLLRSLGPRAISKCQENFGAGVYFHPFITVNGILIKYGVVNLETLRRDLVGWNTLYLAGRMQKPVMVLQDNAVIRDAGRANLVSALRTALLLLPGRFTEWELYATLAGLSYMGDPRMVVGGDDPGKVESIVGGQIGAFRELYGGLIGGLENVSLNLGCVGGIEQDMDPVVRGDMVRLLPESLRTRLYWRYEAKLSVSPGRFDRIWGEMGKCVRHSEDGLFERRIAGDGGLGSEIRKTIEETVRWPSFTQSVKSAVTAGVSRSWRYAMEKRRKAALGRSRD
;
A
#
# COMPACT_ATOMS: atom_id res chain seq x y z
N MET A 1 -6.53 19.09 10.75
CA MET A 1 -5.16 18.97 10.18
C MET A 1 -5.30 18.37 8.79
N ILE A 2 -4.60 18.91 7.80
CA ILE A 2 -4.59 18.39 6.42
C ILE A 2 -3.27 17.65 6.17
N ASP A 3 -3.32 16.48 5.53
CA ASP A 3 -2.16 15.65 5.21
C ASP A 3 -1.79 15.76 3.72
N PHE A 4 -0.54 16.13 3.43
CA PHE A 4 0.01 16.25 2.08
C PHE A 4 1.13 15.23 1.84
N ILE A 5 1.33 14.84 0.58
CA ILE A 5 2.51 14.10 0.12
C ILE A 5 3.09 14.84 -1.08
N PHE A 6 4.37 15.17 -1.03
CA PHE A 6 5.12 15.82 -2.09
C PHE A 6 6.05 14.81 -2.75
N GLY A 7 5.77 14.52 -4.02
CA GLY A 7 6.67 13.77 -4.91
C GLY A 7 7.73 14.71 -5.46
N ILE A 8 9.00 14.43 -5.19
CA ILE A 8 10.12 15.29 -5.56
C ILE A 8 11.16 14.53 -6.38
N SER A 9 11.98 15.23 -7.16
CA SER A 9 13.02 14.58 -7.97
C SER A 9 14.29 14.28 -7.16
N HIS A 10 14.71 15.19 -6.28
CA HIS A 10 15.98 15.09 -5.55
C HIS A 10 15.82 15.52 -4.09
N ALA A 11 15.84 14.55 -3.17
CA ALA A 11 15.69 14.78 -1.73
C ALA A 11 16.70 15.77 -1.16
N HIS A 12 17.98 15.63 -1.52
CA HIS A 12 19.03 16.52 -1.02
C HIS A 12 18.76 17.99 -1.37
N THR A 13 18.48 18.27 -2.64
CA THR A 13 18.20 19.64 -3.13
C THR A 13 16.94 20.21 -2.48
N TRP A 14 15.87 19.41 -2.43
CA TRP A 14 14.62 19.84 -1.80
C TRP A 14 14.80 20.18 -0.32
N HIS A 15 15.47 19.31 0.44
CA HIS A 15 15.72 19.57 1.86
C HIS A 15 16.68 20.74 2.09
N THR A 16 17.63 20.98 1.19
CA THR A 16 18.51 22.15 1.26
C THR A 16 17.70 23.45 1.19
N ILE A 17 16.84 23.57 0.19
CA ILE A 17 15.99 24.76 -0.01
C ILE A 17 14.99 24.89 1.14
N ASN A 18 14.29 23.80 1.51
CA ASN A 18 13.30 23.84 2.56
C ASN A 18 13.91 24.13 3.95
N LEU A 19 15.15 23.72 4.21
CA LEU A 19 15.85 24.06 5.46
C LEU A 19 16.24 25.53 5.53
N GLN A 20 16.58 26.15 4.38
CA GLN A 20 16.87 27.59 4.30
C GLN A 20 15.59 28.42 4.49
N GLN A 21 14.49 28.04 3.86
CA GLN A 21 13.23 28.78 3.92
C GLN A 21 12.45 28.51 5.22
N HIS A 22 12.44 27.26 5.68
CA HIS A 22 11.62 26.81 6.79
C HIS A 22 12.40 25.94 7.79
N PRO A 23 13.46 26.48 8.43
CA PRO A 23 14.32 25.72 9.34
C PRO A 23 13.56 25.13 10.55
N HIS A 24 12.47 25.77 10.97
CA HIS A 24 11.64 25.36 12.11
C HIS A 24 10.69 24.18 11.81
N HIS A 25 10.59 23.75 10.55
CA HIS A 25 9.83 22.55 10.19
C HIS A 25 10.58 21.26 10.59
N TYR A 26 11.88 21.36 10.85
CA TYR A 26 12.74 20.23 11.22
C TYR A 26 13.01 20.22 12.74
N PRO A 27 13.20 19.04 13.34
CA PRO A 27 13.69 18.97 14.71
C PRO A 27 15.08 19.61 14.84
N PRO A 28 15.42 20.19 16.00
CA PRO A 28 16.71 20.84 16.22
C PRO A 28 17.93 19.96 15.86
N LEU A 29 17.89 18.67 16.20
CA LEU A 29 18.98 17.72 15.93
C LEU A 29 19.20 17.47 14.43
N LEU A 30 18.13 17.26 13.66
CA LEU A 30 18.25 17.03 12.22
C LEU A 30 18.59 18.32 11.48
N ARG A 31 18.14 19.47 11.99
CA ARG A 31 18.54 20.78 11.50
C ARG A 31 20.05 20.99 11.62
N SER A 32 20.68 20.59 12.72
CA SER A 32 22.13 20.78 12.90
C SER A 32 22.99 19.81 12.07
N LEU A 33 22.50 18.60 11.79
CA LEU A 33 23.21 17.64 10.92
C LEU A 33 23.11 17.98 9.42
N GLY A 34 22.15 18.83 9.05
CA GLY A 34 22.01 19.39 7.71
C GLY A 34 21.35 18.47 6.66
N PRO A 35 21.20 18.97 5.42
CA PRO A 35 20.37 18.33 4.38
C PRO A 35 20.82 16.93 3.98
N ARG A 36 22.14 16.64 4.01
CA ARG A 36 22.69 15.31 3.68
C ARG A 36 22.23 14.23 4.63
N ALA A 37 22.20 14.51 5.93
CA ALA A 37 21.73 13.55 6.92
C ALA A 37 20.21 13.31 6.78
N ILE A 38 19.46 14.37 6.52
CA ILE A 38 18.01 14.32 6.32
C ILE A 38 17.67 13.51 5.06
N SER A 39 18.32 13.76 3.93
CA SER A 39 18.05 13.03 2.68
C SER A 39 18.41 11.55 2.81
N LYS A 40 19.55 11.22 3.43
CA LYS A 40 19.89 9.81 3.75
C LYS A 40 18.87 9.17 4.67
N CYS A 41 18.38 9.89 5.68
CA CYS A 41 17.32 9.39 6.56
C CYS A 41 16.01 9.18 5.79
N GLN A 42 15.66 10.07 4.85
CA GLN A 42 14.51 9.90 3.97
C GLN A 42 14.64 8.61 3.16
N GLU A 43 15.74 8.46 2.43
CA GLU A 43 15.93 7.42 1.40
C GLU A 43 16.19 6.03 1.98
N ASN A 44 16.94 5.94 3.08
CA ASN A 44 17.42 4.66 3.60
C ASN A 44 16.54 4.04 4.69
N PHE A 45 15.51 4.76 5.18
CA PHE A 45 14.67 4.28 6.29
C PHE A 45 13.18 4.30 5.97
N GLY A 46 12.50 3.22 6.33
CA GLY A 46 11.05 3.07 6.19
C GLY A 46 10.61 3.00 4.74
N ALA A 47 9.49 3.66 4.43
CA ALA A 47 8.91 3.68 3.08
C ALA A 47 9.52 4.76 2.16
N GLY A 48 10.68 5.31 2.52
CA GLY A 48 11.31 6.38 1.74
C GLY A 48 10.67 7.77 1.93
N VAL A 49 9.78 7.92 2.90
CA VAL A 49 9.05 9.18 3.17
C VAL A 49 9.58 9.87 4.42
N TYR A 50 9.81 11.17 4.34
CA TYR A 50 10.12 12.03 5.49
C TYR A 50 8.92 12.93 5.82
N PHE A 51 8.41 12.84 7.05
CA PHE A 51 7.24 13.63 7.47
C PHE A 51 7.61 14.84 8.32
N HIS A 52 6.94 15.94 8.04
CA HIS A 52 6.90 17.16 8.84
C HIS A 52 5.52 17.31 9.49
N PRO A 53 5.34 16.91 10.75
CA PRO A 53 4.06 17.01 11.42
C PRO A 53 3.90 18.35 12.15
N PHE A 54 2.62 18.75 12.33
CA PHE A 54 2.19 19.93 13.09
C PHE A 54 2.81 21.25 12.63
N ILE A 55 2.78 21.47 11.31
CA ILE A 55 3.23 22.73 10.71
C ILE A 55 2.01 23.62 10.51
N THR A 56 2.11 24.90 10.87
CA THR A 56 1.03 25.87 10.62
C THR A 56 1.43 26.76 9.45
N VAL A 57 0.65 26.74 8.39
CA VAL A 57 0.82 27.62 7.22
C VAL A 57 -0.46 28.41 7.04
N ASN A 58 -0.38 29.74 7.10
CA ASN A 58 -1.54 30.65 6.97
C ASN A 58 -2.70 30.29 7.92
N GLY A 59 -2.39 29.93 9.17
CA GLY A 59 -3.38 29.53 10.19
C GLY A 59 -3.92 28.10 10.05
N ILE A 60 -3.55 27.36 8.99
CA ILE A 60 -3.99 25.99 8.77
C ILE A 60 -2.92 25.02 9.28
N LEU A 61 -3.34 24.10 10.16
CA LEU A 61 -2.49 23.02 10.64
C LEU A 61 -2.36 21.93 9.57
N ILE A 62 -1.15 21.72 9.09
CA ILE A 62 -0.81 20.73 8.09
C ILE A 62 0.23 19.73 8.59
N LYS A 63 0.24 18.57 7.95
CA LYS A 63 1.33 17.61 7.97
C LYS A 63 1.68 17.30 6.53
N TYR A 64 2.95 17.31 6.17
CA TYR A 64 3.37 16.95 4.82
C TYR A 64 4.51 15.93 4.83
N GLY A 65 4.41 14.96 3.94
CA GLY A 65 5.45 13.96 3.69
C GLY A 65 6.19 14.28 2.39
N VAL A 66 7.48 13.99 2.34
CA VAL A 66 8.34 14.19 1.17
C VAL A 66 8.87 12.84 0.73
N VAL A 67 8.79 12.55 -0.56
CA VAL A 67 9.24 11.28 -1.15
C VAL A 67 9.81 11.48 -2.55
N ASN A 68 10.85 10.74 -2.90
CA ASN A 68 11.37 10.75 -4.27
C ASN A 68 10.34 10.11 -5.22
N LEU A 69 10.14 10.73 -6.39
CA LEU A 69 9.20 10.25 -7.42
C LEU A 69 9.48 8.80 -7.82
N GLU A 70 10.76 8.43 -7.94
CA GLU A 70 11.14 7.05 -8.28
C GLU A 70 10.77 6.05 -7.16
N THR A 71 10.94 6.43 -5.89
CA THR A 71 10.51 5.59 -4.76
C THR A 71 9.00 5.40 -4.75
N LEU A 72 8.24 6.47 -5.01
CA LEU A 72 6.78 6.41 -5.13
C LEU A 72 6.38 5.49 -6.29
N ARG A 73 6.91 5.73 -7.50
CA ARG A 73 6.63 4.94 -8.71
C ARG A 73 6.90 3.45 -8.49
N ARG A 74 8.06 3.12 -7.91
CA ARG A 74 8.46 1.74 -7.63
C ARG A 74 7.49 1.05 -6.67
N ASP A 75 7.04 1.74 -5.61
CA ASP A 75 6.05 1.17 -4.69
C ASP A 75 4.69 0.98 -5.38
N LEU A 76 4.24 1.94 -6.20
CA LEU A 76 2.97 1.86 -6.95
C LEU A 76 2.91 0.64 -7.89
N VAL A 77 3.99 0.37 -8.64
CA VAL A 77 4.02 -0.72 -9.62
C VAL A 77 4.41 -2.06 -8.97
N GLY A 78 5.37 -2.03 -8.04
CA GLY A 78 6.00 -3.24 -7.53
C GLY A 78 5.45 -3.75 -6.20
N TRP A 79 4.76 -2.91 -5.41
CA TRP A 79 4.34 -3.19 -4.03
C TRP A 79 5.50 -3.65 -3.14
N ASN A 80 6.60 -2.90 -3.19
CA ASN A 80 7.79 -3.21 -2.41
C ASN A 80 7.51 -3.10 -0.90
N THR A 81 6.73 -2.08 -0.52
CA THR A 81 6.32 -1.81 0.86
C THR A 81 4.81 -1.72 1.05
N LEU A 82 4.07 -1.45 -0.03
CA LEU A 82 2.63 -1.17 -0.01
C LEU A 82 2.24 0.06 0.82
N TYR A 83 3.20 0.85 1.29
CA TYR A 83 2.93 1.99 2.16
C TYR A 83 2.33 3.17 1.38
N LEU A 84 2.94 3.53 0.24
CA LEU A 84 2.45 4.59 -0.63
C LEU A 84 1.39 4.06 -1.60
N ALA A 85 1.64 2.88 -2.16
CA ALA A 85 0.68 2.19 -3.02
C ALA A 85 -0.65 1.95 -2.30
N GLY A 86 -0.61 1.46 -1.07
CA GLY A 86 -1.78 1.29 -0.24
C GLY A 86 -2.57 2.57 0.02
N ARG A 87 -1.89 3.73 0.13
CA ARG A 87 -2.57 5.02 0.26
C ARG A 87 -3.23 5.47 -1.04
N MET A 88 -2.60 5.21 -2.18
CA MET A 88 -3.09 5.57 -3.52
C MET A 88 -4.08 4.56 -4.13
N GLN A 89 -4.37 3.46 -3.43
CA GLN A 89 -5.52 2.58 -3.72
C GLN A 89 -6.84 3.14 -3.18
N LYS A 90 -6.76 4.18 -2.35
CA LYS A 90 -7.92 4.88 -1.78
C LYS A 90 -8.03 6.25 -2.43
N PRO A 91 -9.22 6.88 -2.42
CA PRO A 91 -9.39 8.23 -2.96
C PRO A 91 -8.34 9.23 -2.42
N VAL A 92 -7.74 9.97 -3.34
CA VAL A 92 -6.76 11.05 -3.10
C VAL A 92 -7.07 12.23 -4.00
N MET A 93 -6.74 13.44 -3.54
CA MET A 93 -6.83 14.65 -4.35
C MET A 93 -5.45 15.00 -4.92
N VAL A 94 -5.33 14.96 -6.24
CA VAL A 94 -4.08 15.31 -6.94
C VAL A 94 -4.06 16.83 -7.17
N LEU A 95 -3.14 17.51 -6.49
CA LEU A 95 -2.97 18.97 -6.62
C LEU A 95 -2.02 19.34 -7.76
N GLN A 96 -1.01 18.51 -7.98
CA GLN A 96 -0.04 18.64 -9.06
C GLN A 96 0.17 17.27 -9.68
N ASP A 97 0.01 17.25 -11.00
CA ASP A 97 0.01 16.03 -11.77
C ASP A 97 1.41 15.71 -12.32
N ASN A 98 1.70 14.41 -12.44
CA ASN A 98 2.91 13.89 -13.04
C ASN A 98 2.55 12.63 -13.84
N ALA A 99 2.80 12.64 -15.14
CA ALA A 99 2.37 11.57 -16.05
C ALA A 99 2.84 10.18 -15.60
N VAL A 100 4.11 10.05 -15.21
CA VAL A 100 4.71 8.78 -14.78
C VAL A 100 4.01 8.24 -13.52
N ILE A 101 3.71 9.11 -12.56
CA ILE A 101 3.00 8.73 -11.33
C ILE A 101 1.53 8.42 -11.60
N ARG A 102 0.88 9.15 -12.51
CA ARG A 102 -0.50 8.89 -12.91
C ARG A 102 -0.65 7.50 -13.53
N ASP A 103 0.25 7.14 -14.45
CA ASP A 103 0.21 5.83 -15.12
C ASP A 103 0.54 4.70 -14.15
N ALA A 104 1.56 4.88 -13.29
CA ALA A 104 1.85 3.95 -12.20
C ALA A 104 0.68 3.82 -11.21
N GLY A 105 -0.03 4.92 -10.94
CA GLY A 105 -1.23 4.94 -10.10
C GLY A 105 -2.37 4.13 -10.70
N ARG A 106 -2.62 4.26 -12.01
CA ARG A 106 -3.61 3.43 -12.72
C ARG A 106 -3.27 1.94 -12.65
N ALA A 107 -2.01 1.59 -12.90
CA ALA A 107 -1.54 0.21 -12.77
C ALA A 107 -1.75 -0.32 -11.34
N ASN A 108 -1.43 0.48 -10.32
CA ASN A 108 -1.65 0.14 -8.92
C ASN A 108 -3.14 -0.14 -8.61
N LEU A 109 -4.06 0.67 -9.13
CA LEU A 109 -5.51 0.46 -8.92
C LEU A 109 -5.97 -0.87 -9.54
N VAL A 110 -5.54 -1.17 -10.77
CA VAL A 110 -5.86 -2.44 -11.43
C VAL A 110 -5.29 -3.62 -10.66
N SER A 111 -4.04 -3.54 -10.21
CA SER A 111 -3.40 -4.57 -9.38
C SER A 111 -4.11 -4.76 -8.03
N ALA A 112 -4.58 -3.69 -7.41
CA ALA A 112 -5.36 -3.76 -6.17
C ALA A 112 -6.71 -4.43 -6.39
N LEU A 113 -7.41 -4.09 -7.48
CA LEU A 113 -8.67 -4.72 -7.86
C LEU A 113 -8.49 -6.23 -8.07
N ARG A 114 -7.51 -6.66 -8.85
CA ARG A 114 -7.20 -8.09 -9.05
C ARG A 114 -6.88 -8.80 -7.73
N THR A 115 -6.06 -8.17 -6.88
CA THR A 115 -5.74 -8.73 -5.57
C THR A 115 -6.99 -8.88 -4.71
N ALA A 116 -7.89 -7.88 -4.68
CA ALA A 116 -9.13 -7.97 -3.94
C ALA A 116 -10.05 -9.08 -4.47
N LEU A 117 -10.19 -9.22 -5.79
CA LEU A 117 -10.95 -10.29 -6.44
C LEU A 117 -10.40 -11.69 -6.09
N LEU A 118 -9.08 -11.85 -6.04
CA LEU A 118 -8.46 -13.11 -5.60
C LEU A 118 -8.75 -13.45 -4.13
N LEU A 119 -9.02 -12.45 -3.29
CA LEU A 119 -9.32 -12.61 -1.86
C LEU A 119 -10.82 -12.78 -1.55
N LEU A 120 -11.69 -12.35 -2.47
CA LEU A 120 -13.14 -12.40 -2.34
C LEU A 120 -13.71 -13.72 -2.86
N PRO A 121 -14.89 -14.15 -2.37
CA PRO A 121 -15.62 -15.32 -2.89
C PRO A 121 -16.20 -15.04 -4.29
N GLY A 122 -16.85 -16.04 -4.90
CA GLY A 122 -17.46 -15.89 -6.22
C GLY A 122 -18.60 -14.87 -6.32
N ARG A 123 -19.24 -14.54 -5.19
CA ARG A 123 -20.29 -13.51 -5.09
C ARG A 123 -20.03 -12.64 -3.88
N PHE A 124 -20.03 -11.33 -4.07
CA PHE A 124 -19.79 -10.35 -3.01
C PHE A 124 -20.50 -9.03 -3.32
N THR A 125 -20.63 -8.20 -2.30
CA THR A 125 -21.22 -6.86 -2.38
C THR A 125 -20.17 -5.82 -2.78
N GLU A 126 -20.63 -4.68 -3.29
CA GLU A 126 -19.77 -3.51 -3.52
C GLU A 126 -19.04 -3.06 -2.24
N TRP A 127 -19.73 -3.14 -1.10
CA TRP A 127 -19.14 -2.81 0.19
C TRP A 127 -17.96 -3.73 0.51
N GLU A 128 -18.12 -5.04 0.36
CA GLU A 128 -17.05 -6.02 0.60
C GLU A 128 -15.85 -5.81 -0.34
N LEU A 129 -16.10 -5.41 -1.58
CA LEU A 129 -15.04 -5.06 -2.52
C LEU A 129 -14.22 -3.87 -2.03
N TYR A 130 -14.88 -2.76 -1.69
CA TYR A 130 -14.19 -1.55 -1.24
C TYR A 130 -13.55 -1.71 0.14
N ALA A 131 -14.16 -2.47 1.04
CA ALA A 131 -13.57 -2.84 2.32
C ALA A 131 -12.29 -3.68 2.11
N THR A 132 -12.34 -4.67 1.22
CA THR A 132 -11.16 -5.49 0.89
C THR A 132 -10.03 -4.63 0.30
N LEU A 133 -10.34 -3.76 -0.67
CA LEU A 133 -9.40 -2.82 -1.29
C LEU A 133 -8.76 -1.87 -0.26
N ALA A 134 -9.59 -1.22 0.56
CA ALA A 134 -9.13 -0.30 1.58
C ALA A 134 -8.27 -1.02 2.64
N GLY A 135 -8.61 -2.27 2.95
CA GLY A 135 -7.97 -3.15 3.92
C GLY A 135 -6.59 -3.69 3.51
N LEU A 136 -6.27 -3.80 2.22
CA LEU A 136 -4.97 -4.35 1.75
C LEU A 136 -3.78 -3.68 2.44
N SER A 137 -3.80 -2.36 2.57
CA SER A 137 -2.71 -1.59 3.19
C SER A 137 -2.64 -1.68 4.72
N TYR A 138 -3.62 -2.30 5.35
CA TYR A 138 -3.71 -2.48 6.80
C TYR A 138 -3.46 -3.92 7.23
N MET A 139 -3.44 -4.87 6.29
CA MET A 139 -3.12 -6.28 6.55
C MET A 139 -1.71 -6.38 7.14
N GLY A 140 -1.59 -6.84 8.38
CA GLY A 140 -0.30 -6.96 9.06
C GLY A 140 0.30 -5.64 9.55
N ASP A 141 -0.42 -4.51 9.50
CA ASP A 141 0.06 -3.24 10.03
C ASP A 141 0.08 -3.28 11.56
N PRO A 142 1.25 -3.19 12.23
CA PRO A 142 1.34 -3.23 13.68
C PRO A 142 0.55 -2.11 14.37
N ARG A 143 0.26 -1.01 13.67
CA ARG A 143 -0.54 0.10 14.22
C ARG A 143 -1.97 -0.33 14.49
N MET A 144 -2.53 -1.27 13.71
CA MET A 144 -3.87 -1.81 13.95
C MET A 144 -3.85 -2.79 15.14
N VAL A 145 -2.80 -3.60 15.28
CA VAL A 145 -2.67 -4.62 16.34
C VAL A 145 -2.36 -4.00 17.70
N VAL A 146 -1.49 -2.99 17.77
CA VAL A 146 -1.03 -2.37 19.02
C VAL A 146 -1.95 -1.22 19.47
N GLY A 147 -3.11 -1.03 18.83
CA GLY A 147 -4.07 0.04 19.15
C GLY A 147 -3.55 1.45 18.84
N GLY A 148 -2.63 1.55 17.88
CA GLY A 148 -2.11 2.80 17.35
C GLY A 148 -2.97 3.42 16.25
N ASP A 149 -4.05 2.74 15.82
CA ASP A 149 -5.09 3.25 14.93
C ASP A 149 -6.47 2.71 15.34
N ASP A 150 -7.53 3.22 14.71
CA ASP A 150 -8.92 2.82 14.94
C ASP A 150 -9.19 1.38 14.41
N PRO A 151 -9.74 0.43 15.20
CA PRO A 151 -10.07 -0.91 14.71
C PRO A 151 -11.06 -0.90 13.55
N GLY A 152 -12.05 0.01 13.57
CA GLY A 152 -13.06 0.19 12.52
C GLY A 152 -12.61 1.12 11.39
N LYS A 153 -11.30 1.29 11.21
CA LYS A 153 -10.75 2.30 10.30
C LYS A 153 -11.15 2.05 8.85
N VAL A 154 -11.19 0.79 8.42
CA VAL A 154 -11.50 0.40 7.05
C VAL A 154 -12.95 0.74 6.73
N GLU A 155 -13.86 0.34 7.61
CA GLU A 155 -15.30 0.59 7.53
C GLU A 155 -15.59 2.09 7.55
N SER A 156 -14.91 2.84 8.42
CA SER A 156 -15.00 4.31 8.49
C SER A 156 -14.57 4.99 7.19
N ILE A 157 -13.49 4.51 6.56
CA ILE A 157 -13.00 5.05 5.28
C ILE A 157 -14.03 4.78 4.17
N VAL A 158 -14.49 3.54 4.05
CA VAL A 158 -15.42 3.15 2.96
C VAL A 158 -16.78 3.83 3.15
N GLY A 159 -17.33 3.80 4.37
CA GLY A 159 -18.61 4.43 4.68
C GLY A 159 -18.64 5.94 4.44
N GLY A 160 -17.52 6.62 4.71
CA GLY A 160 -17.40 8.06 4.46
C GLY A 160 -17.12 8.44 3.01
N GLN A 161 -16.72 7.49 2.14
CA GLN A 161 -16.18 7.80 0.81
C GLN A 161 -16.67 6.87 -0.32
N ILE A 162 -17.79 6.16 -0.15
CA ILE A 162 -18.28 5.16 -1.11
C ILE A 162 -18.44 5.73 -2.53
N GLY A 163 -18.95 6.96 -2.69
CA GLY A 163 -19.08 7.62 -3.99
C GLY A 163 -17.72 7.81 -4.68
N ALA A 164 -16.69 8.18 -3.93
CA ALA A 164 -15.35 8.36 -4.48
C ALA A 164 -14.69 7.01 -4.85
N PHE A 165 -15.01 5.92 -4.15
CA PHE A 165 -14.59 4.58 -4.57
C PHE A 165 -15.27 4.14 -5.88
N ARG A 166 -16.56 4.45 -6.06
CA ARG A 166 -17.28 4.23 -7.32
C ARG A 166 -16.65 4.96 -8.49
N GLU A 167 -16.29 6.23 -8.30
CA GLU A 167 -15.58 7.01 -9.33
C GLU A 167 -14.19 6.42 -9.63
N LEU A 168 -13.46 6.00 -8.59
CA LEU A 168 -12.10 5.48 -8.71
C LEU A 168 -12.03 4.11 -9.41
N TYR A 169 -12.99 3.22 -9.14
CA TYR A 169 -12.96 1.83 -9.59
C TYR A 169 -14.03 1.48 -10.63
N GLY A 170 -15.09 2.28 -10.80
CA GLY A 170 -16.23 1.93 -11.66
C GLY A 170 -15.83 1.61 -13.11
N GLY A 171 -14.99 2.46 -13.70
CA GLY A 171 -14.46 2.22 -15.05
C GLY A 171 -13.53 1.00 -15.15
N LEU A 172 -12.84 0.64 -14.05
CA LEU A 172 -11.98 -0.54 -14.01
C LEU A 172 -12.79 -1.82 -13.91
N ILE A 173 -13.84 -1.82 -13.07
CA ILE A 173 -14.74 -2.98 -12.89
C ILE A 173 -15.48 -3.26 -14.20
N GLY A 174 -16.02 -2.23 -14.86
CA GLY A 174 -16.71 -2.40 -16.14
C GLY A 174 -15.82 -2.87 -17.30
N GLY A 175 -14.48 -2.76 -17.17
CA GLY A 175 -13.52 -3.22 -18.16
C GLY A 175 -12.97 -4.63 -17.93
N LEU A 176 -13.36 -5.32 -16.84
CA LEU A 176 -12.94 -6.68 -16.55
C LEU A 176 -13.94 -7.69 -17.12
N GLU A 177 -13.48 -8.54 -18.04
CA GLU A 177 -14.31 -9.60 -18.63
C GLU A 177 -14.70 -10.70 -17.62
N ASN A 178 -13.93 -10.83 -16.54
CA ASN A 178 -14.12 -11.87 -15.52
C ASN A 178 -15.04 -11.45 -14.36
N VAL A 179 -15.74 -10.31 -14.46
CA VAL A 179 -16.64 -9.79 -13.43
C VAL A 179 -17.97 -9.41 -14.07
N SER A 180 -19.08 -9.85 -13.47
CA SER A 180 -20.43 -9.47 -13.88
C SER A 180 -21.14 -8.72 -12.74
N LEU A 181 -21.82 -7.63 -13.12
CA LEU A 181 -22.60 -6.82 -12.18
C LEU A 181 -24.06 -7.29 -12.23
N ASN A 182 -24.53 -7.91 -11.14
CA ASN A 182 -25.93 -8.30 -11.01
C ASN A 182 -26.76 -7.14 -10.42
N LEU A 183 -27.59 -6.55 -11.27
CA LEU A 183 -28.49 -5.42 -10.97
C LEU A 183 -29.82 -5.86 -10.31
N GLY A 184 -29.90 -7.11 -9.80
CA GLY A 184 -31.10 -7.63 -9.14
C GLY A 184 -31.40 -6.95 -7.80
N CYS A 185 -32.56 -7.26 -7.20
CA CYS A 185 -33.08 -6.63 -5.99
C CYS A 185 -32.18 -6.76 -4.73
N VAL A 186 -31.29 -7.75 -4.68
CA VAL A 186 -30.28 -7.88 -3.61
C VAL A 186 -28.96 -7.20 -3.98
N GLY A 187 -28.71 -6.95 -5.27
CA GLY A 187 -27.48 -6.35 -5.80
C GLY A 187 -26.23 -7.20 -5.51
N GLY A 188 -25.38 -7.43 -6.50
CA GLY A 188 -24.16 -8.20 -6.25
C GLY A 188 -23.17 -8.15 -7.38
N ILE A 189 -21.90 -8.36 -7.04
CA ILE A 189 -20.81 -8.55 -8.00
C ILE A 189 -20.50 -10.04 -8.00
N GLU A 190 -20.54 -10.65 -9.18
CA GLU A 190 -20.11 -12.03 -9.38
C GLU A 190 -18.82 -12.04 -10.18
N GLN A 191 -17.94 -12.99 -9.88
CA GLN A 191 -16.67 -13.15 -10.59
C GLN A 191 -16.47 -14.58 -11.03
N ASP A 192 -15.72 -14.75 -12.11
CA ASP A 192 -15.32 -16.06 -12.58
C ASP A 192 -14.32 -16.71 -11.61
N MET A 193 -14.67 -17.91 -11.15
CA MET A 193 -13.85 -18.69 -10.23
C MET A 193 -13.00 -19.75 -10.94
N ASP A 194 -13.03 -19.81 -12.28
CA ASP A 194 -12.20 -20.71 -13.07
C ASP A 194 -10.71 -20.51 -12.77
N PRO A 195 -9.95 -21.58 -12.45
CA PRO A 195 -8.51 -21.50 -12.19
C PRO A 195 -7.68 -20.89 -13.32
N VAL A 196 -8.13 -20.97 -14.58
CA VAL A 196 -7.48 -20.32 -15.74
C VAL A 196 -7.53 -18.81 -15.60
N VAL A 197 -8.74 -18.27 -15.43
CA VAL A 197 -8.97 -16.82 -15.31
C VAL A 197 -8.31 -16.26 -14.05
N ARG A 198 -8.42 -17.00 -12.94
CA ARG A 198 -7.76 -16.62 -11.68
C ARG A 198 -6.24 -16.72 -11.76
N GLY A 199 -5.70 -17.70 -12.50
CA GLY A 199 -4.28 -17.83 -12.78
C GLY A 199 -3.73 -16.62 -13.54
N ASP A 200 -4.48 -16.10 -14.51
CA ASP A 200 -4.12 -14.85 -15.20
C ASP A 200 -4.08 -13.65 -14.26
N MET A 201 -5.02 -13.55 -13.31
CA MET A 201 -4.96 -12.51 -12.28
C MET A 201 -3.70 -12.63 -11.41
N VAL A 202 -3.32 -13.85 -11.02
CA VAL A 202 -2.08 -14.12 -10.26
C VAL A 202 -0.85 -13.69 -11.05
N ARG A 203 -0.79 -14.01 -12.35
CA ARG A 203 0.31 -13.63 -13.25
C ARG A 203 0.47 -12.11 -13.34
N LEU A 204 -0.62 -11.36 -13.26
CA LEU A 204 -0.67 -9.91 -13.38
C LEU A 204 -0.58 -9.17 -12.03
N LEU A 205 -0.27 -9.88 -10.94
CA LEU A 205 0.03 -9.25 -9.66
C LEU A 205 1.33 -8.42 -9.73
N PRO A 206 1.46 -7.38 -8.89
CA PRO A 206 2.68 -6.60 -8.74
C PRO A 206 3.91 -7.46 -8.52
N GLU A 207 5.03 -7.10 -9.14
CA GLU A 207 6.22 -7.93 -9.22
C GLU A 207 6.70 -8.44 -7.85
N SER A 208 6.79 -7.57 -6.83
CA SER A 208 7.28 -8.01 -5.51
C SER A 208 6.29 -8.92 -4.80
N LEU A 209 4.97 -8.68 -4.97
CA LEU A 209 3.94 -9.56 -4.41
C LEU A 209 3.96 -10.92 -5.09
N ARG A 210 3.95 -10.94 -6.43
CA ARG A 210 3.95 -12.15 -7.25
C ARG A 210 5.17 -13.02 -6.97
N THR A 211 6.36 -12.42 -6.94
CA THR A 211 7.62 -13.12 -6.65
C THR A 211 7.59 -13.79 -5.28
N ARG A 212 7.17 -13.06 -4.24
CA ARG A 212 7.07 -13.64 -2.89
C ARG A 212 6.02 -14.75 -2.82
N LEU A 213 4.87 -14.57 -3.49
CA LEU A 213 3.83 -15.59 -3.59
C LEU A 213 4.36 -16.86 -4.27
N TYR A 214 5.09 -16.71 -5.38
CA TYR A 214 5.70 -17.82 -6.11
C TYR A 214 6.68 -18.58 -5.23
N TRP A 215 7.56 -17.90 -4.48
CA TRP A 215 8.45 -18.56 -3.53
C TRP A 215 7.72 -19.37 -2.47
N ARG A 216 6.60 -18.86 -1.94
CA ARG A 216 5.80 -19.59 -0.96
C ARG A 216 5.19 -20.86 -1.56
N TYR A 217 4.66 -20.77 -2.78
CA TYR A 217 4.10 -21.91 -3.48
C TYR A 217 5.17 -22.91 -3.93
N GLU A 218 6.33 -22.45 -4.39
CA GLU A 218 7.47 -23.30 -4.68
C GLU A 218 7.93 -24.06 -3.45
N ALA A 219 8.07 -23.40 -2.29
CA ALA A 219 8.42 -24.06 -1.03
C ALA A 219 7.33 -25.03 -0.54
N LYS A 220 6.05 -24.69 -0.71
CA LYS A 220 4.91 -25.55 -0.38
C LYS A 220 4.86 -26.80 -1.28
N LEU A 221 5.26 -26.66 -2.54
CA LEU A 221 5.21 -27.73 -3.55
C LEU A 221 6.54 -28.51 -3.68
N SER A 222 7.66 -27.96 -3.22
CA SER A 222 9.01 -28.52 -3.36
C SER A 222 9.67 -28.77 -2.01
N VAL A 223 9.82 -30.04 -1.64
CA VAL A 223 10.60 -30.49 -0.49
C VAL A 223 12.10 -30.43 -0.84
N SER A 224 12.79 -29.29 -0.67
CA SER A 224 14.21 -29.17 -0.26
C SER A 224 14.82 -27.76 -0.56
N PRO A 225 15.41 -27.05 0.43
CA PRO A 225 15.85 -25.64 0.30
C PRO A 225 17.11 -25.36 -0.55
N GLY A 226 17.89 -26.38 -0.94
CA GLY A 226 19.25 -26.17 -1.49
C GLY A 226 19.37 -25.97 -3.01
N ARG A 227 18.30 -26.18 -3.79
CA ARG A 227 18.29 -26.04 -5.26
C ARG A 227 18.04 -24.59 -5.72
N PHE A 228 17.64 -23.75 -4.79
CA PHE A 228 17.00 -22.46 -5.01
C PHE A 228 17.96 -21.36 -5.50
N ASP A 229 19.14 -21.21 -4.90
CA ASP A 229 20.09 -20.14 -5.28
C ASP A 229 20.68 -20.34 -6.68
N ARG A 230 20.88 -21.60 -7.10
CA ARG A 230 21.33 -21.92 -8.47
C ARG A 230 20.27 -21.65 -9.51
N ILE A 231 19.02 -22.02 -9.19
CA ILE A 231 17.91 -21.86 -10.09
C ILE A 231 17.50 -20.39 -10.20
N TRP A 232 17.50 -19.57 -9.13
CA TRP A 232 17.11 -18.15 -9.21
C TRP A 232 17.96 -17.32 -10.18
N GLY A 233 19.26 -17.60 -10.26
CA GLY A 233 20.17 -17.01 -11.25
C GLY A 233 19.84 -17.37 -12.70
N GLU A 234 19.26 -18.56 -12.93
CA GLU A 234 18.86 -19.09 -14.25
C GLU A 234 17.36 -18.81 -14.56
N MET A 235 16.49 -18.81 -13.56
CA MET A 235 15.03 -18.62 -13.61
C MET A 235 14.58 -17.17 -13.67
N GLY A 236 15.45 -16.22 -13.34
CA GLY A 236 15.23 -14.82 -13.72
C GLY A 236 14.90 -14.67 -15.22
N LYS A 237 15.27 -15.66 -16.06
CA LYS A 237 14.84 -15.79 -17.46
C LYS A 237 13.63 -16.74 -17.66
N CYS A 238 13.58 -17.91 -17.03
CA CYS A 238 12.53 -18.92 -17.29
C CYS A 238 11.15 -18.64 -16.67
N VAL A 239 11.07 -18.04 -15.46
CA VAL A 239 9.77 -17.72 -14.81
C VAL A 239 9.05 -16.56 -15.49
N ARG A 240 9.77 -15.79 -16.33
CA ARG A 240 9.16 -14.75 -17.17
C ARG A 240 8.37 -15.33 -18.36
N HIS A 241 8.53 -16.61 -18.70
CA HIS A 241 7.95 -17.27 -19.87
C HIS A 241 7.61 -18.74 -19.60
N SER A 242 6.72 -19.05 -18.66
CA SER A 242 5.90 -20.26 -18.86
C SER A 242 4.78 -19.84 -19.80
N GLU A 243 4.94 -20.12 -21.11
CA GLU A 243 3.94 -19.80 -22.12
C GLU A 243 2.58 -20.48 -21.83
N ASP A 244 2.57 -21.53 -21.00
CA ASP A 244 1.38 -22.33 -20.72
C ASP A 244 0.58 -21.90 -19.48
N GLY A 245 1.11 -21.00 -18.62
CA GLY A 245 0.43 -20.50 -17.40
C GLY A 245 0.02 -21.60 -16.39
N LEU A 246 0.60 -22.80 -16.51
CA LEU A 246 0.20 -23.98 -15.73
C LEU A 246 0.49 -23.83 -14.24
N PHE A 247 1.57 -23.13 -13.89
CA PHE A 247 1.93 -22.89 -12.50
C PHE A 247 0.92 -21.98 -11.82
N GLU A 248 0.54 -20.88 -12.48
CA GLU A 248 -0.45 -19.94 -11.98
C GLU A 248 -1.84 -20.56 -11.89
N ARG A 249 -2.22 -21.40 -12.86
CA ARG A 249 -3.45 -22.21 -12.79
C ARG A 249 -3.47 -23.14 -11.58
N ARG A 250 -2.32 -23.75 -11.26
CA ARG A 250 -2.17 -24.62 -10.09
C ARG A 250 -2.27 -23.83 -8.78
N ILE A 251 -1.66 -22.64 -8.73
CA ILE A 251 -1.82 -21.70 -7.61
C ILE A 251 -3.29 -21.30 -7.45
N ALA A 252 -3.96 -20.98 -8.56
CA ALA A 252 -5.36 -20.57 -8.59
C ALA A 252 -6.34 -21.67 -8.15
N GLY A 253 -6.03 -22.93 -8.45
CA GLY A 253 -6.79 -24.10 -8.01
C GLY A 253 -6.54 -24.53 -6.56
N ASP A 254 -5.55 -23.95 -5.87
CA ASP A 254 -5.31 -24.23 -4.46
C ASP A 254 -6.31 -23.48 -3.58
N GLY A 255 -7.10 -24.22 -2.79
CA GLY A 255 -8.06 -23.63 -1.84
C GLY A 255 -7.41 -22.72 -0.78
N GLY A 256 -6.08 -22.81 -0.61
CA GLY A 256 -5.29 -21.95 0.27
C GLY A 256 -4.87 -20.59 -0.31
N LEU A 257 -5.16 -20.28 -1.58
CA LEU A 257 -4.64 -19.08 -2.25
C LEU A 257 -4.90 -17.78 -1.50
N GLY A 258 -6.13 -17.56 -1.05
CA GLY A 258 -6.48 -16.33 -0.33
C GLY A 258 -5.67 -16.18 0.96
N SER A 259 -5.37 -17.27 1.66
CA SER A 259 -4.55 -17.26 2.88
C SER A 259 -3.09 -16.92 2.57
N GLU A 260 -2.52 -17.52 1.53
CA GLU A 260 -1.13 -17.24 1.14
C GLU A 260 -0.94 -15.82 0.58
N ILE A 261 -1.91 -15.28 -0.15
CA ILE A 261 -1.90 -13.87 -0.56
C ILE A 261 -1.93 -12.96 0.68
N ARG A 262 -2.85 -13.20 1.63
CA ARG A 262 -2.93 -12.40 2.87
C ARG A 262 -1.61 -12.41 3.64
N LYS A 263 -0.99 -13.58 3.83
CA LYS A 263 0.31 -13.71 4.49
C LYS A 263 1.40 -12.93 3.74
N THR A 264 1.42 -13.03 2.41
CA THR A 264 2.41 -12.31 1.58
C THR A 264 2.25 -10.78 1.70
N ILE A 265 1.01 -10.28 1.73
CA ILE A 265 0.73 -8.87 1.94
C ILE A 265 1.14 -8.44 3.36
N GLU A 266 0.79 -9.22 4.38
CA GLU A 266 1.17 -8.95 5.77
C GLU A 266 2.69 -8.83 5.93
N GLU A 267 3.47 -9.75 5.37
CA GLU A 267 4.93 -9.70 5.38
C GLU A 267 5.47 -8.44 4.66
N THR A 268 4.79 -8.01 3.59
CA THR A 268 5.12 -6.80 2.83
C THR A 268 4.88 -5.52 3.64
N VAL A 269 3.75 -5.45 4.34
CA VAL A 269 3.29 -4.24 5.05
C VAL A 269 3.95 -4.09 6.42
N ARG A 270 4.19 -5.20 7.13
CA ARG A 270 4.56 -5.19 8.55
C ARG A 270 5.85 -4.43 8.82
N TRP A 271 6.93 -4.74 8.09
CA TRP A 271 8.25 -4.15 8.34
C TRP A 271 8.33 -2.66 7.96
N PRO A 272 7.87 -2.22 6.78
CA PRO A 272 7.85 -0.81 6.43
C PRO A 272 6.95 0.02 7.35
N SER A 273 5.78 -0.50 7.75
CA SER A 273 4.86 0.23 8.65
C SER A 273 5.43 0.39 10.07
N PHE A 274 6.10 -0.64 10.58
CA PHE A 274 6.82 -0.57 11.85
C PHE A 274 7.95 0.45 11.81
N THR A 275 8.87 0.30 10.85
CA THR A 275 10.05 1.18 10.71
C THR A 275 9.64 2.63 10.44
N GLN A 276 8.59 2.86 9.66
CA GLN A 276 8.05 4.20 9.43
C GLN A 276 7.44 4.82 10.69
N SER A 277 6.79 4.02 11.54
CA SER A 277 6.24 4.49 12.82
C SER A 277 7.36 4.89 13.78
N VAL A 278 8.41 4.06 13.89
CA VAL A 278 9.60 4.36 14.69
C VAL A 278 10.31 5.61 14.15
N LYS A 279 10.54 5.68 12.83
CA LYS A 279 11.14 6.84 12.18
C LYS A 279 10.34 8.10 12.47
N SER A 280 9.03 8.07 12.28
CA SER A 280 8.17 9.24 12.54
C SER A 280 8.23 9.69 14.00
N ALA A 281 8.35 8.75 14.96
CA ALA A 281 8.51 9.07 16.37
C ALA A 281 9.87 9.71 16.70
N VAL A 282 10.96 9.26 16.06
CA VAL A 282 12.30 9.82 16.26
C VAL A 282 12.45 11.17 15.54
N THR A 283 11.99 11.26 14.29
CA THR A 283 12.19 12.43 13.42
C THR A 283 11.17 13.54 13.63
N ALA A 284 10.08 13.34 14.37
CA ALA A 284 9.18 14.43 14.74
C ALA A 284 9.66 15.18 16.00
N GLY A 285 10.57 14.58 16.79
CA GLY A 285 10.97 15.06 18.11
C GLY A 285 9.98 14.65 19.21
N VAL A 286 10.48 14.44 20.43
CA VAL A 286 9.75 13.80 21.54
C VAL A 286 8.38 14.45 21.82
N SER A 287 8.31 15.78 21.83
CA SER A 287 7.06 16.52 22.13
C SER A 287 5.99 16.36 21.06
N ARG A 288 6.35 16.45 19.77
CA ARG A 288 5.41 16.28 18.64
C ARG A 288 4.99 14.82 18.51
N SER A 289 5.91 13.88 18.70
CA SER A 289 5.61 12.44 18.69
C SER A 289 4.62 12.06 19.78
N TRP A 290 4.79 12.59 21.00
CA TRP A 290 3.87 12.37 22.11
C TRP A 290 2.47 12.92 21.81
N ARG A 291 2.36 14.15 21.30
CA ARG A 291 1.09 14.74 20.89
C ARG A 291 0.37 13.90 19.82
N TYR A 292 1.10 13.46 18.79
CA TYR A 292 0.55 12.61 17.73
C TYR A 292 0.07 11.25 18.26
N ALA A 293 0.86 10.61 19.12
CA ALA A 293 0.49 9.33 19.73
C ALA A 293 -0.77 9.47 20.62
N MET A 294 -0.91 10.56 21.38
CA MET A 294 -2.11 10.83 22.17
C MET A 294 -3.35 11.05 21.29
N GLU A 295 -3.25 11.83 20.20
CA GLU A 295 -4.37 12.03 19.27
C GLU A 295 -4.84 10.71 18.65
N LYS A 296 -3.90 9.84 18.28
CA LYS A 296 -4.20 8.50 17.74
C LYS A 296 -4.83 7.58 18.78
N ARG A 297 -4.28 7.51 20.00
CA ARG A 297 -4.86 6.72 21.10
C ARG A 297 -6.26 7.19 21.47
N ARG A 298 -6.51 8.50 21.48
CA ARG A 298 -7.85 9.07 21.71
C ARG A 298 -8.84 8.61 20.64
N LYS A 299 -8.45 8.62 19.37
CA LYS A 299 -9.29 8.11 18.27
C LYS A 299 -9.56 6.61 18.42
N ALA A 300 -8.55 5.80 18.73
CA ALA A 300 -8.72 4.37 18.96
C ALA A 300 -9.65 4.07 20.15
N ALA A 301 -9.56 4.85 21.23
CA ALA A 301 -10.47 4.71 22.38
C ALA A 301 -11.93 5.08 22.03
N LEU A 302 -12.14 6.16 21.27
CA LEU A 302 -13.47 6.55 20.78
C LEU A 302 -14.06 5.58 19.76
N GLY A 303 -13.21 4.90 18.97
CA GLY A 303 -13.63 3.84 18.06
C GLY A 303 -14.13 2.60 18.81
N ARG A 304 -13.40 2.17 19.85
CA ARG A 304 -13.76 1.02 20.69
C ARG A 304 -15.02 1.20 21.52
N SER A 305 -15.46 2.44 21.78
CA SER A 305 -16.69 2.71 22.53
C SER A 305 -17.95 2.75 21.67
N ARG A 306 -17.84 2.45 20.36
CA ARG A 306 -18.96 2.40 19.41
C ARG A 306 -19.43 0.96 19.11
N ASP A 307 -18.74 -0.03 19.65
CA ASP A 307 -19.16 -1.43 19.72
C ASP A 307 -19.89 -1.70 21.05
#